data_AF-A0A7R7TBG3-F1
#
_entry.id   AF-A0A7R7TBG3-F1
#
_cell.length_a   1.000
_cell.length_b   1.000
_cell.length_c   1.000
_cell.angle_alpha   90.00
_cell.angle_beta   90.00
_cell.angle_gamma   90.00
#
_symmetry.space_group_name_H-M   'P 1'
#
loop_
_entity.id
_entity.type
_entity.pdbx_description
1 polymer ?
#
loop_
_entity_poly.entity_id
_entity_poly.type
_entity_poly.pdbx_seq_one_letter_code
_entity_poly.pdbx_strand_id
1 'polypeptide(L)'
;MGASREIQVMYECDRCNQLHDREYQAEQCCEPDVRTVYVCPVCDNACSTRESATACLASHVEVPECDTEHCPNCLREAETSQLRIEIAVAGHCSTCNPIYTTEQNLTIKYALEGGAQ
;
A
#
# COMPACT_ATOMS: atom_id res chain seq x y z
N MET A 1 -27.65 24.77 54.89
CA MET A 1 -26.59 25.04 53.90
C MET A 1 -27.23 25.91 52.83
N GLY A 2 -26.91 27.20 52.83
CA GLY A 2 -27.60 28.20 52.01
C GLY A 2 -27.24 28.03 50.54
N ALA A 3 -28.26 28.03 49.68
CA ALA A 3 -28.07 28.17 48.25
C ALA A 3 -27.59 29.59 47.97
N SER A 4 -26.30 29.74 47.63
CA SER A 4 -25.75 31.00 47.14
C SER A 4 -26.52 31.42 45.89
N ARG A 5 -27.22 32.56 45.96
CA ARG A 5 -27.95 33.16 44.83
C ARG A 5 -26.99 34.02 44.01
N GLU A 6 -25.99 33.38 43.41
CA GLU A 6 -25.05 34.03 42.51
C GLU A 6 -25.43 33.73 41.06
N ILE A 7 -25.33 34.74 40.19
CA ILE A 7 -25.56 34.59 38.76
C ILE A 7 -24.34 33.85 38.19
N GLN A 8 -24.55 32.63 37.72
CA GLN A 8 -23.52 31.84 37.07
C GLN A 8 -23.55 32.08 35.56
N VAL A 9 -22.39 32.42 34.98
CA VAL A 9 -22.21 32.49 33.52
C VAL A 9 -22.11 31.07 32.98
N MET A 10 -22.95 30.75 32.00
CA MET A 10 -23.02 29.45 31.31
C MET A 10 -22.97 29.72 29.80
N TYR A 11 -22.47 28.76 29.04
CA TYR A 11 -22.29 28.86 27.59
C TYR A 11 -23.20 27.83 26.91
N GLU A 12 -24.01 28.26 25.94
CA GLU A 12 -24.97 27.40 25.25
C GLU A 12 -24.44 26.98 23.88
N CYS A 13 -24.51 25.69 23.55
CA CYS A 13 -24.20 25.18 22.22
C CYS A 13 -25.34 25.52 21.24
N ASP A 14 -25.03 26.27 20.18
CA ASP A 14 -26.02 26.72 19.16
C ASP A 14 -26.73 25.56 18.43
N ARG A 15 -26.10 24.37 18.36
CA ARG A 15 -26.65 23.23 17.61
C ARG A 15 -27.58 22.33 18.44
N CYS A 16 -27.24 22.07 19.70
CA CYS A 16 -28.00 21.14 20.55
C CYS A 16 -28.67 21.81 21.77
N ASN A 17 -28.47 23.12 21.95
CA ASN A 17 -28.96 23.93 23.08
C ASN A 17 -28.53 23.40 24.46
N GLN A 18 -27.39 22.70 24.51
CA GLN A 18 -26.85 22.21 25.77
C GLN A 18 -26.04 23.30 26.47
N LEU A 19 -26.25 23.46 27.77
CA LEU A 19 -25.54 24.42 28.61
C LEU A 19 -24.25 23.80 29.16
N HIS A 20 -23.16 24.54 29.03
CA HIS A 20 -21.81 24.18 29.46
C HIS A 20 -21.26 25.22 30.43
N ASP A 21 -20.36 24.79 31.30
CA ASP A 21 -19.70 25.65 32.29
C ASP A 21 -18.55 26.46 31.69
N ARG A 22 -18.06 26.06 30.51
CA ARG A 22 -16.91 26.67 29.84
C ARG A 22 -17.19 26.86 28.35
N GLU A 23 -16.70 27.97 27.81
CA GLU A 23 -16.84 28.35 26.40
C GLU A 23 -16.34 27.27 25.44
N TYR A 24 -15.11 26.76 25.63
CA TYR A 24 -14.54 25.72 24.76
C TYR A 24 -15.36 24.42 24.71
N GLN A 25 -16.12 24.11 25.78
CA GLN A 25 -16.98 22.93 25.78
C GLN A 25 -18.22 23.16 24.92
N ALA A 26 -18.79 24.36 24.95
CA ALA A 26 -19.89 24.73 24.07
C ALA A 26 -19.45 24.79 22.60
N GLU A 27 -18.20 25.21 22.33
CA GLU A 27 -17.60 25.24 20.99
C GLU A 27 -17.37 23.83 20.41
N GLN A 28 -16.79 22.91 21.21
CA GLN A 28 -16.57 21.52 20.79
C GLN A 28 -17.87 20.70 20.78
N CYS A 29 -18.92 21.20 21.44
CA CYS A 29 -20.20 20.53 21.48
C CYS A 29 -20.81 20.49 20.06
N CYS A 30 -20.93 19.29 19.53
CA CYS A 30 -21.42 19.00 18.19
C CYS A 30 -20.50 19.47 17.03
N GLU A 31 -19.22 19.70 17.29
CA GLU A 31 -18.22 19.86 16.23
C GLU A 31 -18.17 18.57 15.38
N PRO A 32 -18.16 18.66 14.04
CA PRO A 32 -18.05 17.48 13.21
C PRO A 32 -16.71 16.78 13.44
N ASP A 33 -16.79 15.52 13.84
CA ASP A 33 -15.62 14.69 14.08
C ASP A 33 -14.82 14.50 12.78
N VAL A 34 -13.56 14.96 12.76
CA VAL A 34 -12.68 14.83 11.59
C VAL A 34 -12.11 13.42 11.58
N ARG A 35 -12.67 12.57 10.73
CA ARG A 35 -12.17 11.20 10.54
C ARG A 35 -11.22 11.08 9.36
N THR A 36 -10.10 10.40 9.56
CA THR A 36 -9.20 10.00 8.49
C THR A 36 -9.85 8.91 7.65
N VAL A 37 -9.92 9.11 6.33
CA VAL A 37 -10.36 8.12 5.35
C VAL A 37 -9.25 7.86 4.34
N TYR A 38 -9.25 6.67 3.76
CA TYR A 38 -8.28 6.24 2.75
C TYR A 38 -9.02 6.04 1.43
N VAL A 39 -8.67 6.80 0.39
CA VAL A 39 -9.37 6.74 -0.90
C VAL A 39 -8.57 5.89 -1.88
N CYS A 40 -9.24 4.95 -2.55
CA CYS A 40 -8.63 4.15 -3.62
C CYS A 40 -8.49 5.01 -4.89
N PRO A 41 -7.29 5.14 -5.49
CA PRO A 41 -7.06 5.99 -6.66
C PRO A 41 -7.63 5.41 -7.97
N VAL A 42 -8.15 4.18 -7.96
CA VAL A 42 -8.65 3.49 -9.17
C VAL A 42 -10.17 3.58 -9.28
N CYS A 43 -10.89 3.47 -8.17
CA CYS A 43 -12.35 3.44 -8.14
C CYS A 43 -12.98 4.54 -7.29
N ASP A 44 -12.17 5.44 -6.72
CA ASP A 44 -12.56 6.55 -5.85
C ASP A 44 -13.36 6.14 -4.60
N ASN A 45 -13.33 4.86 -4.23
CA ASN A 45 -14.03 4.38 -3.04
C ASN A 45 -13.29 4.79 -1.76
N ALA A 46 -14.04 5.31 -0.78
CA ALA A 46 -13.52 5.73 0.51
C ALA A 46 -13.57 4.58 1.52
N CYS A 47 -12.39 4.16 1.98
CA CYS A 47 -12.19 3.11 2.98
C CYS A 47 -11.91 3.73 4.36
N SER A 48 -12.41 3.08 5.40
CA SER A 48 -12.24 3.54 6.79
C SER A 48 -10.89 3.16 7.41
N THR A 49 -10.20 2.16 6.84
CA THR A 49 -8.91 1.69 7.33
C THR A 49 -7.89 1.55 6.20
N ARG A 50 -6.60 1.55 6.55
CA ARG A 50 -5.54 1.37 5.57
C ARG A 50 -5.59 -0.03 4.96
N GLU A 51 -5.88 -1.05 5.77
CA GLU A 51 -5.95 -2.45 5.34
C GLU A 51 -7.06 -2.66 4.32
N SER A 52 -8.22 -2.04 4.53
CA SER A 52 -9.34 -2.11 3.57
C SER A 52 -9.03 -1.37 2.27
N ALA A 53 -8.32 -0.24 2.33
CA ALA A 53 -7.84 0.46 1.14
C ALA A 53 -6.82 -0.37 0.36
N THR A 54 -5.89 -1.05 1.04
CA THR A 54 -4.92 -1.96 0.40
C THR A 54 -5.61 -3.14 -0.27
N ALA A 55 -6.61 -3.74 0.39
CA ALA A 55 -7.39 -4.83 -0.20
C ALA A 55 -8.20 -4.37 -1.43
N CYS A 56 -8.81 -3.17 -1.35
CA CYS A 56 -9.52 -2.57 -2.47
C CYS A 56 -8.56 -2.31 -3.64
N LEU A 57 -7.37 -1.76 -3.38
CA LEU A 57 -6.36 -1.56 -4.42
C LEU A 57 -5.92 -2.88 -5.04
N ALA A 58 -5.64 -3.90 -4.23
CA ALA A 58 -5.25 -5.23 -4.70
C ALA A 58 -6.34 -5.89 -5.58
N SER A 59 -7.62 -5.62 -5.32
CA SER A 59 -8.71 -6.14 -6.16
C SER A 59 -8.77 -5.53 -7.57
N HIS A 60 -8.14 -4.37 -7.78
CA HIS A 60 -8.03 -3.72 -9.08
C HIS A 60 -6.72 -4.04 -9.80
N VAL A 61 -5.72 -4.54 -9.08
CA VAL A 61 -4.50 -5.04 -9.69
C VAL A 61 -4.79 -6.47 -10.10
N GLU A 62 -5.19 -6.65 -11.36
CA GLU A 62 -4.94 -7.91 -12.05
C GLU A 62 -3.42 -8.07 -12.10
N VAL A 63 -2.85 -8.70 -11.06
CA VAL A 63 -1.52 -9.28 -11.18
C VAL A 63 -1.76 -10.38 -12.21
N PRO A 64 -1.24 -10.28 -13.45
CA PRO A 64 -1.30 -11.43 -14.34
C PRO A 64 -0.70 -12.56 -13.53
N GLU A 65 -1.47 -13.64 -13.35
CA GLU A 65 -1.01 -14.84 -12.66
C GLU A 65 0.32 -15.21 -13.32
N CYS A 66 1.42 -14.75 -12.72
CA CYS A 66 2.74 -15.09 -13.17
C CYS A 66 2.81 -16.54 -12.75
N ASP A 67 2.59 -17.43 -13.71
CA ASP A 67 2.79 -18.86 -13.52
C ASP A 67 4.27 -19.05 -13.21
N THR A 68 4.63 -18.85 -11.94
CA THR A 68 5.99 -19.04 -11.45
C THR A 68 6.34 -20.51 -11.37
N GLU A 69 5.36 -21.40 -11.59
CA GLU A 69 5.59 -22.84 -11.66
C GLU A 69 6.21 -23.21 -13.01
N HIS A 70 6.12 -22.38 -14.07
CA HIS A 70 6.75 -22.64 -15.36
C HIS A 70 7.46 -21.42 -15.96
N CYS A 71 8.66 -21.62 -16.51
CA CYS A 71 9.29 -20.57 -17.30
C CYS A 71 8.48 -20.32 -18.58
N PRO A 72 8.04 -19.09 -18.89
CA PRO A 72 7.18 -18.83 -20.06
C PRO A 72 7.90 -19.00 -21.40
N ASN A 73 9.24 -19.04 -21.42
CA ASN A 73 10.00 -19.23 -22.66
C ASN A 73 10.29 -20.70 -22.98
N CYS A 74 10.72 -21.50 -21.99
CA CYS A 74 11.08 -22.90 -22.20
C CYS A 74 10.10 -23.91 -21.62
N LEU A 75 9.04 -23.44 -20.95
CA LEU A 75 8.01 -24.24 -20.28
C LEU A 75 8.55 -25.23 -19.23
N ARG A 76 9.78 -25.01 -18.77
CA ARG A 76 10.38 -25.83 -17.71
C ARG A 76 9.69 -25.55 -16.38
N GLU A 77 9.34 -26.62 -15.68
CA GLU A 77 8.86 -26.58 -14.30
C GLU A 77 9.90 -25.96 -13.35
N ALA A 78 9.43 -25.09 -12.47
CA ALA A 78 10.21 -24.46 -11.42
C ALA A 78 10.26 -25.36 -10.18
N GLU A 79 10.99 -26.47 -10.32
CA GLU A 79 11.14 -27.51 -9.28
C GLU A 79 11.79 -27.00 -7.99
N THR A 80 12.53 -25.89 -8.08
CA THR A 80 13.21 -25.27 -6.93
C THR A 80 12.66 -23.89 -6.63
N SER A 81 12.70 -23.49 -5.36
CA SER A 81 12.36 -22.14 -4.93
C SER A 81 13.18 -21.07 -5.65
N GLN A 82 14.44 -21.36 -5.96
CA GLN A 82 15.33 -20.50 -6.71
C GLN A 82 14.78 -20.21 -8.13
N LEU A 83 14.35 -21.24 -8.86
CA LEU A 83 13.75 -21.08 -10.20
C LEU A 83 12.45 -20.26 -10.16
N ARG A 84 11.61 -20.46 -9.14
CA ARG A 84 10.36 -19.70 -8.97
C ARG A 84 10.62 -18.21 -8.75
N ILE A 85 11.62 -17.89 -7.93
CA ILE A 85 12.05 -16.50 -7.69
C ILE A 85 12.60 -15.88 -8.98
N GLU A 86 13.43 -16.61 -9.72
CA GLU A 86 13.97 -16.15 -11.00
C GLU A 86 12.84 -15.82 -12.00
N ILE A 87 11.85 -16.70 -12.13
CA ILE A 87 10.70 -16.47 -13.01
C ILE A 87 9.86 -15.29 -12.51
N ALA A 88 9.59 -15.21 -11.20
CA ALA A 88 8.79 -14.13 -10.62
C ALA A 88 9.43 -12.74 -10.82
N VAL A 89 10.76 -12.64 -10.73
CA VAL A 89 11.49 -11.36 -10.77
C VAL A 89 11.91 -11.01 -12.20
N ALA A 90 12.50 -11.95 -12.93
CA ALA A 90 13.06 -11.72 -14.26
C ALA A 90 12.15 -12.15 -15.40
N GLY A 91 11.00 -12.77 -15.12
CA GLY A 91 10.07 -13.31 -16.11
C GLY A 91 10.54 -14.61 -16.76
N HIS A 92 11.76 -15.08 -16.50
CA HIS A 92 12.37 -16.26 -17.12
C HIS A 92 13.31 -16.99 -16.16
N CYS A 93 13.55 -18.28 -16.38
CA CYS A 93 14.52 -19.06 -15.61
C CYS A 93 15.98 -18.75 -16.01
N SER A 94 16.93 -19.04 -15.11
CA SER A 94 18.37 -18.90 -15.34
C SER A 94 18.93 -19.71 -16.52
N THR A 95 18.20 -20.68 -17.07
CA THR A 95 18.61 -21.34 -18.33
C THR A 95 18.31 -20.49 -19.56
N CYS A 96 17.17 -19.81 -19.57
CA CYS A 96 16.79 -18.92 -20.68
C CYS A 96 17.44 -17.54 -20.57
N ASN A 97 17.66 -17.09 -19.34
CA ASN A 97 18.33 -15.83 -19.04
C ASN A 97 19.42 -16.06 -17.99
N PRO A 98 20.62 -16.54 -18.40
CA PRO A 98 21.71 -16.81 -17.47
C PRO A 98 22.15 -15.55 -16.75
N ILE A 99 22.24 -15.63 -15.42
CA ILE A 99 22.77 -14.55 -14.60
C ILE A 99 24.28 -14.72 -14.52
N TYR A 100 25.00 -13.95 -15.34
CA TYR A 100 26.46 -13.91 -15.31
C TYR A 100 26.97 -12.86 -14.32
N THR A 101 28.08 -13.16 -13.65
CA THR A 101 28.82 -12.15 -12.90
C THR A 101 29.42 -11.11 -13.85
N THR A 102 29.81 -9.96 -13.32
CA THR A 102 30.48 -8.91 -14.11
C THR A 102 31.73 -9.44 -14.84
N GLU A 103 32.54 -10.28 -14.19
CA GLU A 103 33.74 -10.87 -14.78
C GLU A 103 33.42 -11.85 -15.91
N GLN A 104 32.38 -12.67 -15.75
CA GLN A 104 31.90 -13.57 -16.81
C GLN A 104 31.38 -12.78 -18.01
N ASN A 105 30.61 -11.71 -17.78
CA ASN A 105 30.14 -10.82 -18.84
C ASN A 105 31.31 -10.17 -19.61
N LEU A 106 32.35 -9.72 -18.92
CA LEU A 106 33.56 -9.17 -19.56
C LEU A 106 34.29 -10.23 -20.38
N THR A 107 34.40 -11.46 -19.87
CA THR A 107 35.03 -12.58 -20.59
C THR A 107 34.27 -12.92 -21.86
N ILE A 108 32.94 -13.02 -21.79
CA ILE A 108 32.07 -13.25 -22.95
C ILE A 108 32.25 -12.13 -23.97
N LYS A 109 32.23 -10.86 -23.52
CA LYS A 109 32.42 -9.70 -24.38
C LYS A 109 33.75 -9.78 -25.14
N TYR A 110 34.87 -10.00 -24.44
CA TYR A 110 36.18 -10.10 -25.08
C TYR A 110 36.29 -11.31 -26.02
N ALA A 111 35.65 -12.43 -25.72
CA ALA A 111 35.62 -13.59 -26.62
C ALA A 111 34.87 -13.28 -27.92
N LEU A 112 33.77 -12.53 -27.85
CA LEU A 112 32.99 -12.09 -29.02
C LEU A 112 33.72 -11.02 -29.83
N GLU A 113 34.41 -10.08 -29.17
CA GLU A 113 35.17 -9.01 -29.82
C GLU A 113 36.53 -9.50 -30.35
N GLY A 114 37.10 -10.55 -29.77
CA GLY A 114 38.42 -11.10 -30.08
C GLY A 114 38.44 -12.35 -30.97
N GLY A 115 37.27 -12.91 -31.31
CA GLY A 115 37.12 -14.13 -32.11
C GLY A 115 37.11 -13.94 -33.64
N ALA A 116 37.38 -12.73 -34.15
CA ALA A 116 37.55 -12.45 -35.57
C ALA A 116 39.04 -12.30 -35.91
N GLN A 117 39.79 -13.41 -35.85
CA GLN A 117 41.11 -13.56 -36.46
C GLN A 117 41.20 -14.91 -37.15
#